data_AF-A0A537AKS6-F1
#
_entry.id   AF-A0A537AKS6-F1
#
_cell.length_a   1.000
_cell.length_b   1.000
_cell.length_c   1.000
_cell.angle_alpha   90.00
_cell.angle_beta   90.00
_cell.angle_gamma   90.00
#
_symmetry.space_group_name_H-M   'P 1'
#
loop_
_entity.id
_entity.type
_entity.pdbx_description
1 polymer ?
#
loop_
_entity_poly.entity_id
_entity_poly.type
_entity_poly.pdbx_seq_one_letter_code
_entity_poly.pdbx_strand_id
1 'polypeptide(L)'
;EEEPLSPAYESLYAPGAVASVPMSIRALSRLLEYALALSAWKQAGGTRWALRVNPSSGNLHPTEGYVLIGGIAELGETPGLFHYAPAEHGLERRAGCPPALFGRLMRGFPPQAFLVGLSSVYWREAWKYGERAFRYCQHDAGHAIGALRIAAATLGWSARVLDDVADATLEALLGLDRDADFEGAERESAELVMAVWPGKVAPNNSNLELEAVRELARQRWYGKANRLSPEDPVPWEIIDTVSAASRKP
;
A
#
# COMPACT_ATOMS: atom_id res chain seq x y z
N GLU A 1 3.32 -2.45 26.35
CA GLU A 1 3.60 -1.07 25.92
C GLU A 1 2.30 -0.38 25.55
N GLU A 2 2.22 0.93 25.81
CA GLU A 2 1.06 1.79 25.57
C GLU A 2 0.88 2.12 24.08
N GLU A 3 -0.32 2.52 23.68
CA GLU A 3 -0.61 2.99 22.31
C GLU A 3 0.11 4.32 22.02
N PRO A 4 0.58 4.56 20.77
CA PRO A 4 1.17 5.84 20.41
C PRO A 4 0.16 6.99 20.59
N LEU A 5 0.54 7.99 21.39
CA LEU A 5 -0.25 9.20 21.59
C LEU A 5 -0.24 10.06 20.32
N SER A 6 -1.42 10.48 19.87
CA SER A 6 -1.53 11.39 18.71
C SER A 6 -1.00 12.78 19.08
N PRO A 7 -0.09 13.35 18.27
CA PRO A 7 0.42 14.70 18.52
C PRO A 7 -0.63 15.76 18.17
N ALA A 8 -0.39 17.00 18.62
CA ALA A 8 -1.13 18.15 18.14
C ALA A 8 -0.93 18.34 16.62
N TYR A 9 -1.97 18.79 15.93
CA TYR A 9 -1.95 18.94 14.47
C TYR A 9 -0.81 19.86 13.99
N GLU A 10 -0.58 20.97 14.70
CA GLU A 10 0.51 21.91 14.40
C GLU A 10 1.91 21.28 14.49
N SER A 11 2.09 20.30 15.38
CA SER A 11 3.36 19.60 15.56
C SER A 11 3.75 18.77 14.33
N LEU A 12 2.80 18.37 13.49
CA LEU A 12 3.08 17.61 12.26
C LEU A 12 3.89 18.42 11.25
N TYR A 13 3.79 19.75 11.30
CA TYR A 13 4.45 20.67 10.38
C TYR A 13 5.74 21.26 10.94
N ALA A 14 6.03 21.02 12.23
CA ALA A 14 7.23 21.51 12.90
C ALA A 14 8.34 20.44 12.89
N PRO A 15 9.50 20.70 12.23
CA PRO A 15 10.60 19.75 12.22
C PRO A 15 11.10 19.38 13.62
N GLY A 16 10.89 18.12 14.02
CA GLY A 16 11.38 17.58 15.30
C GLY A 16 10.39 17.65 16.45
N ALA A 17 9.20 18.23 16.24
CA ALA A 17 8.19 18.40 17.29
C ALA A 17 7.48 17.09 17.69
N VAL A 18 7.47 16.08 16.81
CA VAL A 18 6.97 14.74 17.12
C VAL A 18 8.15 13.81 17.33
N ALA A 19 8.28 13.25 18.53
CA ALA A 19 9.30 12.26 18.84
C ALA A 19 9.07 10.99 18.03
N SER A 20 10.13 10.42 17.46
CA SER A 20 10.02 9.19 16.68
C SER A 20 9.70 8.01 17.58
N VAL A 21 8.58 7.35 17.32
CA VAL A 21 8.20 6.09 17.97
C VAL A 21 9.07 4.96 17.39
N PRO A 22 9.57 4.01 18.19
CA PRO A 22 10.24 2.82 17.66
C PRO A 22 9.32 1.97 16.77
N MET A 23 9.89 1.20 15.83
CA MET A 23 9.09 0.25 15.07
C MET A 23 8.54 -0.84 16.00
N SER A 24 7.22 -1.05 15.94
CA SER A 24 6.51 -2.11 16.66
C SER A 24 5.21 -2.44 15.92
N ILE A 25 4.56 -3.56 16.26
CA ILE A 25 3.26 -3.90 15.67
C ILE A 25 2.21 -2.82 15.94
N ARG A 26 2.26 -2.16 17.11
CA ARG A 26 1.32 -1.08 17.47
C ARG A 26 1.56 0.17 16.64
N ALA A 27 2.81 0.53 16.40
CA ALA A 27 3.13 1.67 15.54
C ALA A 27 2.76 1.40 14.07
N LEU A 28 2.99 0.16 13.58
CA LEU A 28 2.53 -0.25 12.24
C LEU A 28 1.00 -0.26 12.12
N SER A 29 0.31 -0.81 13.12
CA SER A 29 -1.15 -0.80 13.21
C SER A 29 -1.69 0.64 13.16
N ARG A 30 -1.11 1.56 13.94
CA ARG A 30 -1.48 2.98 13.93
C ARG A 30 -1.26 3.65 12.58
N LEU A 31 -0.14 3.36 11.91
CA LEU A 31 0.12 3.87 10.57
C LEU A 31 -0.99 3.43 9.60
N LEU A 32 -1.32 2.13 9.58
CA LEU A 32 -2.32 1.56 8.68
C LEU A 32 -3.75 2.00 9.04
N GLU A 33 -4.04 2.16 10.33
CA GLU A 33 -5.30 2.72 10.85
C GLU A 33 -5.56 4.09 10.24
N TYR A 34 -4.57 4.98 10.32
CA TYR A 34 -4.71 6.37 9.87
C TYR A 34 -4.55 6.54 8.36
N ALA A 35 -3.91 5.60 7.69
CA ALA A 35 -3.62 5.71 6.27
C ALA A 35 -4.62 4.98 5.36
N LEU A 36 -5.18 3.82 5.78
CA LEU A 36 -5.88 2.91 4.87
C LEU A 36 -7.14 2.25 5.46
N ALA A 37 -7.40 2.37 6.77
CA ALA A 37 -8.48 1.63 7.42
C ALA A 37 -9.90 2.15 7.13
N LEU A 38 -10.89 1.36 7.56
CA LEU A 38 -12.27 1.82 7.70
C LEU A 38 -12.33 2.89 8.81
N SER A 39 -13.01 4.01 8.54
CA SER A 39 -13.14 5.12 9.49
C SER A 39 -14.49 5.16 10.18
N ALA A 40 -15.54 4.70 9.50
CA ALA A 40 -16.90 4.71 10.02
C ALA A 40 -17.81 3.75 9.24
N TRP A 41 -18.98 3.47 9.79
CA TRP A 41 -20.07 2.80 9.10
C TRP A 41 -21.26 3.74 8.99
N LYS A 42 -21.86 3.82 7.81
CA LYS A 42 -23.13 4.54 7.56
C LYS A 42 -24.24 3.55 7.26
N GLN A 43 -25.46 3.93 7.62
CA GLN A 43 -26.66 3.16 7.34
C GLN A 43 -27.79 4.12 6.95
N ALA A 44 -28.50 3.77 5.88
CA ALA A 44 -29.73 4.44 5.46
C ALA A 44 -30.73 3.38 4.98
N GLY A 45 -31.91 3.33 5.60
CA GLY A 45 -32.85 2.24 5.39
C GLY A 45 -32.23 0.88 5.72
N GLY A 46 -32.39 -0.09 4.82
CA GLY A 46 -31.82 -1.43 4.94
C GLY A 46 -30.37 -1.58 4.45
N THR A 47 -29.77 -0.50 3.93
CA THR A 47 -28.42 -0.55 3.35
C THR A 47 -27.40 0.01 4.33
N ARG A 48 -26.31 -0.73 4.56
CA ARG A 48 -25.17 -0.33 5.40
C ARG A 48 -23.88 -0.43 4.59
N TRP A 49 -23.00 0.57 4.71
CA TRP A 49 -21.72 0.61 4.01
C TRP A 49 -20.61 1.21 4.87
N ALA A 50 -19.39 0.78 4.61
CA ALA A 50 -18.20 1.30 5.28
C ALA A 50 -17.67 2.56 4.58
N LEU A 51 -17.08 3.46 5.35
CA LEU A 51 -16.24 4.55 4.89
C LEU A 51 -14.78 4.22 5.22
N ARG A 52 -13.84 4.70 4.41
CA ARG A 52 -12.41 4.65 4.72
C ARG A 52 -11.90 6.01 5.20
N VAL A 53 -10.68 6.02 5.73
CA VAL A 53 -9.97 7.26 6.10
C VAL A 53 -9.66 8.13 4.89
N ASN A 54 -9.50 7.51 3.71
CA ASN A 54 -9.30 8.20 2.44
C ASN A 54 -10.66 8.45 1.76
N PRO A 55 -10.88 9.65 1.21
CA PRO A 55 -12.02 9.86 0.32
C PRO A 55 -11.82 9.06 -0.97
N SER A 56 -12.92 8.66 -1.58
CA SER A 56 -12.96 7.93 -2.85
C SER A 56 -14.22 8.31 -3.62
N SER A 57 -14.13 8.44 -4.94
CA SER A 57 -15.28 8.79 -5.78
C SER A 57 -16.40 7.77 -5.60
N GLY A 58 -17.56 8.25 -5.12
CA GLY A 58 -18.71 7.38 -4.91
C GLY A 58 -18.54 6.34 -3.80
N ASN A 59 -17.50 6.46 -2.96
CA ASN A 59 -17.17 5.51 -1.88
C ASN A 59 -16.85 4.09 -2.40
N LEU A 60 -16.06 3.99 -3.48
CA LEU A 60 -15.77 2.72 -4.19
C LEU A 60 -14.42 2.10 -3.82
N HIS A 61 -13.47 2.92 -3.37
CA HIS A 61 -12.19 2.53 -2.77
C HIS A 61 -11.40 1.52 -3.64
N PRO A 62 -10.91 1.94 -4.83
CA PRO A 62 -10.10 1.10 -5.72
C PRO A 62 -8.72 0.77 -5.13
N THR A 63 -8.21 1.62 -4.23
CA THR A 63 -6.85 1.53 -3.73
C THR A 63 -6.66 0.41 -2.70
N GLU A 64 -5.72 -0.50 -2.97
CA GLU A 64 -5.25 -1.52 -2.04
C GLU A 64 -3.84 -1.19 -1.53
N GLY A 65 -3.46 -1.78 -0.39
CA GLY A 65 -2.21 -1.47 0.29
C GLY A 65 -1.40 -2.72 0.63
N TYR A 66 -0.10 -2.64 0.41
CA TYR A 66 0.86 -3.71 0.70
C TYR A 66 1.97 -3.21 1.59
N VAL A 67 2.52 -4.08 2.44
CA VAL A 67 3.62 -3.76 3.36
C VAL A 67 4.71 -4.81 3.20
N LEU A 68 5.89 -4.41 2.72
CA LEU A 68 7.11 -5.22 2.78
C LEU A 68 7.93 -4.75 3.97
N ILE A 69 7.99 -5.58 5.02
CA ILE A 69 8.61 -5.21 6.29
C ILE A 69 9.52 -6.30 6.83
N GLY A 70 10.48 -5.89 7.67
CA GLY A 70 11.33 -6.79 8.44
C GLY A 70 10.53 -7.63 9.44
N GLY A 71 11.21 -8.56 10.10
CA GLY A 71 10.58 -9.39 11.13
C GLY A 71 10.04 -8.54 12.29
N ILE A 72 8.76 -8.75 12.61
CA ILE A 72 8.09 -8.22 13.81
C ILE A 72 7.49 -9.45 14.51
N ALA A 73 7.76 -9.64 15.80
CA ALA A 73 7.43 -10.88 16.51
C ALA A 73 5.97 -11.34 16.28
N GLU A 74 5.03 -10.40 16.28
CA GLU A 74 3.60 -10.64 16.09
C GLU A 74 3.19 -10.99 14.65
N LEU A 75 4.01 -10.64 13.65
CA LEU A 75 3.82 -11.00 12.23
C LEU A 75 4.72 -12.16 11.77
N GLY A 76 5.57 -12.64 12.67
CA GLY A 76 6.64 -13.60 12.42
C GLY A 76 8.03 -12.97 12.37
N GLU A 77 9.02 -13.71 12.85
CA GLU A 77 10.42 -13.24 12.99
C GLU A 77 11.15 -13.03 11.66
N THR A 78 10.55 -13.43 10.53
CA THR A 78 11.15 -13.29 9.20
C THR A 78 10.48 -12.18 8.39
N PRO A 79 11.23 -11.41 7.60
CA PRO A 79 10.65 -10.41 6.71
C PRO A 79 9.62 -11.01 5.74
N GLY A 80 8.69 -10.19 5.29
CA GLY A 80 7.63 -10.62 4.39
C GLY A 80 6.88 -9.47 3.75
N LEU A 81 6.23 -9.80 2.64
CA LEU A 81 5.24 -8.94 1.98
C LEU A 81 3.86 -9.33 2.49
N PHE A 82 3.08 -8.33 2.85
CA PHE A 82 1.72 -8.47 3.35
C PHE A 82 0.76 -7.58 2.57
N HIS A 83 -0.46 -8.05 2.34
CA HIS A 83 -1.59 -7.24 1.88
C HIS A 83 -2.36 -6.76 3.12
N TYR A 84 -2.80 -5.50 3.13
CA TYR A 84 -3.58 -4.95 4.23
C TYR A 84 -5.08 -5.14 3.96
N ALA A 85 -5.74 -5.88 4.86
CA ALA A 85 -7.17 -6.15 4.80
C ALA A 85 -7.92 -5.16 5.73
N PRO A 86 -8.56 -4.11 5.17
CA PRO A 86 -9.10 -3.01 5.98
C PRO A 86 -10.33 -3.39 6.80
N ALA A 87 -11.10 -4.40 6.40
CA ALA A 87 -12.27 -4.86 7.14
C ALA A 87 -11.88 -5.54 8.47
N GLU A 88 -10.81 -6.32 8.44
CA GLU A 88 -10.23 -7.02 9.58
C GLU A 88 -9.23 -6.16 10.37
N HIS A 89 -8.81 -5.02 9.79
CA HIS A 89 -7.61 -4.29 10.22
C HIS A 89 -6.42 -5.26 10.39
N GLY A 90 -6.21 -6.10 9.37
CA GLY A 90 -5.28 -7.22 9.40
C GLY A 90 -4.25 -7.19 8.29
N LEU A 91 -3.19 -8.01 8.44
CA LEU A 91 -2.16 -8.22 7.44
C LEU A 91 -2.20 -9.67 6.95
N GLU A 92 -2.42 -9.84 5.66
CA GLU A 92 -2.42 -11.13 4.97
C GLU A 92 -1.05 -11.36 4.33
N ARG A 93 -0.31 -12.38 4.76
CA ARG A 93 1.00 -12.66 4.18
C ARG A 93 0.85 -13.06 2.72
N ARG A 94 1.51 -12.33 1.81
CA ARG A 94 1.55 -12.63 0.37
C ARG A 94 2.83 -13.31 -0.05
N ALA A 95 3.98 -12.96 0.52
CA ALA A 95 5.24 -13.63 0.26
C ALA A 95 6.18 -13.62 1.48
N GLY A 96 7.00 -14.66 1.61
CA GLY A 96 8.15 -14.61 2.52
C GLY A 96 9.34 -13.91 1.88
N CYS A 97 10.11 -13.17 2.67
CA CYS A 97 11.35 -12.53 2.22
C CYS A 97 12.50 -12.96 3.13
N PRO A 98 13.47 -13.76 2.63
CA PRO A 98 14.63 -14.15 3.43
C PRO A 98 15.38 -12.92 3.99
N PRO A 99 15.91 -12.96 5.23
CA PRO A 99 16.57 -11.81 5.84
C PRO A 99 17.70 -11.19 4.99
N ALA A 100 18.50 -12.04 4.31
CA ALA A 100 19.54 -11.59 3.41
C ALA A 100 18.97 -10.80 2.22
N LEU A 101 17.85 -11.27 1.65
CA LEU A 101 17.17 -10.62 0.54
C LEU A 101 16.56 -9.27 0.97
N PHE A 102 15.88 -9.24 2.12
CA PHE A 102 15.36 -8.00 2.69
C PHE A 102 16.48 -6.98 2.93
N GLY A 103 17.63 -7.43 3.44
CA GLY A 103 18.82 -6.58 3.61
C GLY A 103 19.35 -6.00 2.29
N ARG A 104 19.24 -6.72 1.17
CA ARG A 104 19.59 -6.18 -0.16
C ARG A 104 18.55 -5.15 -0.63
N LEU A 105 17.25 -5.46 -0.50
CA LEU A 105 16.16 -4.55 -0.88
C LEU A 105 16.22 -3.23 -0.12
N MET A 106 16.54 -3.28 1.18
CA MET A 106 16.62 -2.10 2.05
C MET A 106 18.03 -1.49 2.10
N ARG A 107 18.97 -1.93 1.25
CA ARG A 107 20.32 -1.36 1.21
C ARG A 107 20.26 0.11 0.81
N GLY A 108 20.88 0.97 1.61
CA GLY A 108 20.88 2.42 1.37
C GLY A 108 19.64 3.15 1.88
N PHE A 109 18.62 2.43 2.39
CA PHE A 109 17.52 3.03 3.13
C PHE A 109 17.91 3.26 4.61
N PRO A 110 17.24 4.19 5.32
CA PRO A 110 17.47 4.42 6.74
C PRO A 110 17.21 3.16 7.60
N PRO A 111 17.78 3.08 8.83
CA PRO A 111 17.51 1.98 9.73
C PRO A 111 16.02 1.79 10.00
N GLN A 112 15.57 0.53 10.08
CA GLN A 112 14.16 0.16 10.27
C GLN A 112 13.21 0.65 9.17
N ALA A 113 13.73 1.05 8.02
CA ALA A 113 12.89 1.34 6.87
C ALA A 113 12.13 0.09 6.38
N PHE A 114 10.96 0.32 5.82
CA PHE A 114 10.13 -0.68 5.16
C PHE A 114 9.40 -0.03 3.98
N LEU A 115 8.74 -0.85 3.16
CA LEU A 115 8.04 -0.36 1.97
C LEU A 115 6.53 -0.50 2.13
N VAL A 116 5.79 0.50 1.67
CA VAL A 116 4.34 0.46 1.49
C VAL A 116 4.03 0.57 0.00
N GLY A 117 3.50 -0.49 -0.59
CA GLY A 117 3.01 -0.50 -1.97
C GLY A 117 1.55 -0.06 -2.03
N LEU A 118 1.20 0.69 -3.08
CA LEU A 118 -0.18 1.02 -3.41
C LEU A 118 -0.49 0.53 -4.82
N SER A 119 -1.73 0.11 -5.00
CA SER A 119 -2.25 -0.40 -6.26
C SER A 119 -3.73 -0.02 -6.39
N SER A 120 -4.29 -0.18 -7.59
CA SER A 120 -5.70 0.08 -7.85
C SER A 120 -6.37 -1.09 -8.56
N VAL A 121 -7.58 -1.43 -8.12
CA VAL A 121 -8.51 -2.29 -8.85
C VAL A 121 -9.45 -1.40 -9.66
N TYR A 122 -9.08 -1.08 -10.90
CA TYR A 122 -9.81 -0.11 -11.75
C TYR A 122 -11.29 -0.45 -11.91
N TRP A 123 -11.63 -1.73 -11.92
CA TRP A 123 -13.01 -2.18 -12.01
C TRP A 123 -13.92 -1.57 -10.92
N ARG A 124 -13.41 -1.40 -9.68
CA ARG A 124 -14.18 -0.82 -8.57
C ARG A 124 -14.71 0.57 -8.89
N GLU A 125 -14.01 1.35 -9.71
CA GLU A 125 -14.47 2.66 -10.21
C GLU A 125 -15.21 2.55 -11.55
N ALA A 126 -14.79 1.63 -12.42
CA ALA A 126 -15.27 1.52 -13.79
C ALA A 126 -16.74 1.13 -13.91
N TRP A 127 -17.27 0.29 -13.00
CA TRP A 127 -18.68 -0.11 -13.05
C TRP A 127 -19.63 1.09 -12.92
N LYS A 128 -19.20 2.18 -12.26
CA LYS A 128 -19.99 3.39 -12.06
C LYS A 128 -19.60 4.53 -12.98
N TYR A 129 -18.31 4.70 -13.26
CA TYR A 129 -17.78 5.89 -13.94
C TYR A 129 -17.24 5.62 -15.34
N GLY A 130 -17.24 4.36 -15.79
CA GLY A 130 -16.72 3.93 -17.08
C GLY A 130 -15.31 4.44 -17.33
N GLU A 131 -15.08 5.03 -18.49
CA GLU A 131 -13.78 5.55 -18.94
C GLU A 131 -13.09 6.53 -17.96
N ARG A 132 -13.86 7.22 -17.11
CA ARG A 132 -13.30 8.18 -16.12
C ARG A 132 -12.63 7.49 -14.94
N ALA A 133 -12.83 6.18 -14.77
CA ALA A 133 -12.33 5.40 -13.64
C ALA A 133 -10.82 5.46 -13.48
N PHE A 134 -10.07 5.42 -14.59
CA PHE A 134 -8.61 5.54 -14.54
C PHE A 134 -8.17 6.78 -13.76
N ARG A 135 -8.69 7.96 -14.14
CA ARG A 135 -8.39 9.24 -13.47
C ARG A 135 -8.78 9.23 -12.00
N TYR A 136 -9.89 8.61 -11.65
CA TYR A 136 -10.34 8.55 -10.25
C TYR A 136 -9.47 7.64 -9.40
N CYS A 137 -9.00 6.51 -9.95
CA CYS A 137 -8.01 5.67 -9.27
C CYS A 137 -6.72 6.44 -8.97
N GLN A 138 -6.27 7.29 -9.90
CA GLN A 138 -5.11 8.16 -9.68
C GLN A 138 -5.34 9.21 -8.56
N HIS A 139 -6.54 9.79 -8.47
CA HIS A 139 -6.88 10.70 -7.37
C HIS A 139 -6.93 9.97 -6.02
N ASP A 140 -7.51 8.77 -5.98
CA ASP A 140 -7.61 7.96 -4.77
C ASP A 140 -6.23 7.50 -4.28
N ALA A 141 -5.32 7.11 -5.19
CA ALA A 141 -3.92 6.86 -4.87
C ALA A 141 -3.24 8.11 -4.30
N GLY A 142 -3.48 9.29 -4.88
CA GLY A 142 -3.01 10.57 -4.36
C GLY A 142 -3.47 10.87 -2.93
N HIS A 143 -4.74 10.59 -2.62
CA HIS A 143 -5.27 10.71 -1.25
C HIS A 143 -4.58 9.73 -0.29
N ALA A 144 -4.37 8.47 -0.70
CA ALA A 144 -3.66 7.48 0.11
C ALA A 144 -2.21 7.87 0.39
N ILE A 145 -1.48 8.45 -0.58
CA ILE A 145 -0.14 9.01 -0.35
C ILE A 145 -0.17 10.09 0.74
N GLY A 146 -1.13 11.01 0.66
CA GLY A 146 -1.30 12.09 1.63
C GLY A 146 -1.55 11.55 3.04
N ALA A 147 -2.48 10.59 3.16
CA ALA A 147 -2.80 9.96 4.42
C ALA A 147 -1.62 9.17 5.00
N LEU A 148 -0.88 8.40 4.19
CA LEU A 148 0.33 7.70 4.62
C LEU A 148 1.39 8.66 5.17
N ARG A 149 1.61 9.81 4.51
CA ARG A 149 2.57 10.82 4.97
C ARG A 149 2.16 11.44 6.30
N ILE A 150 0.87 11.77 6.45
CA ILE A 150 0.33 12.32 7.70
C ILE A 150 0.42 11.28 8.81
N ALA A 151 0.00 10.05 8.56
CA ALA A 151 0.07 8.95 9.50
C ALA A 151 1.51 8.68 9.97
N ALA A 152 2.48 8.64 9.06
CA ALA A 152 3.90 8.53 9.40
C ALA A 152 4.36 9.71 10.27
N ALA A 153 3.98 10.94 9.93
CA ALA A 153 4.33 12.12 10.71
C ALA A 153 3.76 12.08 12.14
N THR A 154 2.58 11.49 12.35
CA THR A 154 2.02 11.31 13.72
C THR A 154 2.88 10.40 14.61
N LEU A 155 3.69 9.52 14.00
CA LEU A 155 4.63 8.63 14.69
C LEU A 155 6.05 9.20 14.76
N GLY A 156 6.27 10.43 14.29
CA GLY A 156 7.59 11.02 14.12
C GLY A 156 8.43 10.32 13.03
N TRP A 157 7.78 9.58 12.13
CA TRP A 157 8.39 8.87 11.01
C TRP A 157 8.43 9.76 9.76
N SER A 158 9.22 9.32 8.78
CA SER A 158 9.27 9.90 7.44
C SER A 158 8.74 8.91 6.42
N ALA A 159 8.14 9.44 5.34
CA ALA A 159 7.63 8.67 4.23
C ALA A 159 7.95 9.36 2.89
N ARG A 160 8.41 8.61 1.90
CA ARG A 160 8.82 9.11 0.58
C ARG A 160 8.35 8.15 -0.52
N VAL A 161 7.74 8.70 -1.58
CA VAL A 161 7.44 7.94 -2.81
C VAL A 161 8.75 7.64 -3.54
N LEU A 162 8.92 6.40 -4.00
CA LEU A 162 10.04 6.00 -4.87
C LEU A 162 9.61 6.20 -6.33
N ASP A 163 9.85 7.40 -6.84
CA ASP A 163 9.41 7.86 -8.16
C ASP A 163 10.27 7.35 -9.32
N ASP A 164 11.39 6.69 -9.04
CA ASP A 164 12.34 6.14 -10.01
C ASP A 164 12.22 4.62 -10.24
N VAL A 165 11.14 3.99 -9.76
CA VAL A 165 10.92 2.53 -9.89
C VAL A 165 9.99 2.19 -11.05
N ALA A 166 10.48 1.50 -12.09
CA ALA A 166 9.70 1.05 -13.24
C ALA A 166 8.44 0.25 -12.85
N ASP A 167 7.34 0.40 -13.60
CA ASP A 167 6.05 -0.24 -13.29
C ASP A 167 6.15 -1.77 -13.22
N ALA A 168 6.91 -2.39 -14.14
CA ALA A 168 7.14 -3.83 -14.12
C ALA A 168 7.90 -4.29 -12.85
N THR A 169 8.73 -3.40 -12.27
CA THR A 169 9.41 -3.68 -10.99
C THR A 169 8.42 -3.57 -9.83
N LEU A 170 7.48 -2.63 -9.87
CA LEU A 170 6.41 -2.52 -8.87
C LEU A 170 5.49 -3.74 -8.90
N GLU A 171 5.06 -4.16 -10.09
CA GLU A 171 4.21 -5.35 -10.25
C GLU A 171 4.88 -6.60 -9.72
N ALA A 172 6.16 -6.83 -10.04
CA ALA A 172 6.92 -7.96 -9.52
C ALA A 172 7.15 -7.88 -8.00
N LEU A 173 7.37 -6.68 -7.46
CA LEU A 173 7.52 -6.45 -6.02
C LEU A 173 6.24 -6.80 -5.25
N LEU A 174 5.08 -6.41 -5.80
CA LEU A 174 3.78 -6.59 -5.16
C LEU A 174 3.10 -7.92 -5.54
N GLY A 175 3.61 -8.62 -6.55
CA GLY A 175 3.08 -9.89 -7.06
C GLY A 175 1.84 -9.72 -7.94
N LEU A 176 1.70 -8.56 -8.58
CA LEU A 176 0.56 -8.23 -9.44
C LEU A 176 0.74 -8.75 -10.88
N ASP A 177 1.96 -9.17 -11.24
CA ASP A 177 2.30 -9.83 -12.50
C ASP A 177 2.02 -11.35 -12.50
N ARG A 178 1.33 -11.85 -11.46
CA ARG A 178 1.08 -13.27 -11.23
C ARG A 178 -0.28 -13.70 -11.77
N ASP A 179 -0.39 -13.87 -13.09
CA ASP A 179 -1.67 -14.17 -13.78
C ASP A 179 -2.52 -15.28 -13.14
N ALA A 180 -1.90 -16.38 -12.70
CA ALA A 180 -2.60 -17.50 -12.08
C ALA A 180 -3.24 -17.18 -10.71
N ASP A 181 -2.78 -16.11 -10.05
CA ASP A 181 -3.33 -15.63 -8.78
C ASP A 181 -4.54 -14.71 -9.01
N PHE A 182 -4.75 -14.21 -10.24
CA PHE A 182 -5.86 -13.34 -10.64
C PHE A 182 -6.85 -14.04 -11.59
N GLU A 183 -6.70 -15.33 -11.85
CA GLU A 183 -7.60 -16.09 -12.73
C GLU A 183 -9.05 -16.01 -12.25
N GLY A 184 -9.93 -15.46 -13.11
CA GLY A 184 -11.35 -15.28 -12.78
C GLY A 184 -11.66 -14.13 -11.82
N ALA A 185 -10.66 -13.31 -11.46
CA ALA A 185 -10.79 -12.12 -10.64
C ALA A 185 -10.45 -10.85 -11.44
N GLU A 186 -10.94 -9.71 -10.96
CA GLU A 186 -10.61 -8.40 -11.51
C GLU A 186 -9.12 -8.08 -11.29
N ARG A 187 -8.48 -7.53 -12.33
CA ARG A 187 -7.06 -7.17 -12.29
C ARG A 187 -6.81 -5.99 -11.37
N GLU A 188 -5.64 -6.03 -10.77
CA GLU A 188 -5.09 -4.98 -9.93
C GLU A 188 -3.83 -4.43 -10.62
N SER A 189 -3.69 -3.10 -10.63
CA SER A 189 -2.56 -2.40 -11.26
C SER A 189 -1.71 -1.71 -10.19
N ALA A 190 -0.39 -1.89 -10.24
CA ALA A 190 0.51 -1.20 -9.32
C ALA A 190 0.49 0.31 -9.60
N GLU A 191 0.44 1.13 -8.55
CA GLU A 191 0.50 2.60 -8.67
C GLU A 191 1.89 3.12 -8.29
N LEU A 192 2.37 2.75 -7.10
CA LEU A 192 3.66 3.19 -6.58
C LEU A 192 4.12 2.35 -5.38
N VAL A 193 5.35 2.61 -4.95
CA VAL A 193 5.85 2.20 -3.66
C VAL A 193 6.39 3.41 -2.89
N MET A 194 6.15 3.43 -1.58
CA MET A 194 6.70 4.40 -0.64
C MET A 194 7.66 3.71 0.30
N ALA A 195 8.78 4.36 0.60
CA ALA A 195 9.60 3.98 1.74
C ALA A 195 9.15 4.75 2.98
N VAL A 196 9.04 4.05 4.11
CA VAL A 196 8.67 4.62 5.41
C VAL A 196 9.73 4.21 6.44
N TRP A 197 10.16 5.13 7.30
CA TRP A 197 11.19 4.84 8.31
C TRP A 197 11.06 5.73 9.56
N PRO A 198 11.49 5.26 10.74
CA PRO A 198 11.57 6.08 11.94
C PRO A 198 12.56 7.24 11.82
N GLY A 199 12.17 8.42 12.30
CA GLY A 199 13.00 9.62 12.32
C GLY A 199 13.03 10.40 11.00
N LYS A 200 13.99 11.32 10.88
CA LYS A 200 14.06 12.34 9.80
C LYS A 200 15.29 12.24 8.92
N VAL A 201 16.13 11.22 9.10
CA VAL A 201 17.33 11.06 8.29
C VAL A 201 16.90 10.83 6.84
N ALA A 202 17.22 11.78 5.96
CA ALA A 202 16.91 11.65 4.56
C ALA A 202 17.76 10.53 3.95
N PRO A 203 17.17 9.67 3.11
CA PRO A 203 17.93 8.70 2.35
C PRO A 203 18.89 9.41 1.38
N ASN A 204 20.18 9.04 1.39
CA ASN A 204 21.16 9.62 0.47
C ASN A 204 21.01 9.06 -0.96
N ASN A 205 20.84 7.74 -1.08
CA ASN A 205 20.57 7.00 -2.32
C ASN A 205 19.79 5.75 -1.92
N SER A 206 18.48 5.76 -2.10
CA SER A 206 17.64 4.60 -1.78
C SER A 206 16.79 4.22 -2.97
N ASN A 207 17.36 3.31 -3.76
CA ASN A 207 16.76 2.75 -4.96
C ASN A 207 16.58 1.25 -4.73
N LEU A 208 15.52 0.69 -5.27
CA LEU A 208 15.29 -0.75 -5.19
C LEU A 208 16.25 -1.48 -6.14
N GLU A 209 16.97 -2.46 -5.60
CA GLU A 209 17.83 -3.34 -6.39
C GLU A 209 16.95 -4.29 -7.23
N LEU A 210 16.95 -4.12 -8.56
CA LEU A 210 16.11 -4.89 -9.49
C LEU A 210 16.25 -6.40 -9.34
N GLU A 211 17.48 -6.92 -9.16
CA GLU A 211 17.68 -8.36 -9.00
C GLU A 211 17.16 -8.87 -7.66
N ALA A 212 17.19 -8.05 -6.61
CA ALA A 212 16.55 -8.38 -5.34
C ALA A 212 15.02 -8.43 -5.48
N VAL A 213 14.41 -7.53 -6.27
CA VAL A 213 12.97 -7.62 -6.57
C VAL A 213 12.63 -8.90 -7.34
N ARG A 214 13.44 -9.26 -8.35
CA ARG A 214 13.27 -10.52 -9.09
C ARG A 214 13.44 -11.75 -8.22
N GLU A 215 14.38 -11.73 -7.28
CA GLU A 215 14.55 -12.82 -6.31
C GLU A 215 13.34 -12.91 -5.36
N LEU A 216 12.74 -11.79 -4.96
CA LEU A 216 11.50 -11.77 -4.17
C LEU A 216 10.34 -12.39 -4.96
N ALA A 217 10.18 -12.04 -6.23
CA ALA A 217 9.13 -12.56 -7.10
C ALA A 217 9.20 -14.10 -7.25
N ARG A 218 10.39 -14.69 -7.10
CA ARG A 218 10.62 -16.15 -7.12
C ARG A 218 10.38 -16.84 -5.78
N GLN A 219 10.13 -16.10 -4.70
CA GLN A 219 9.81 -16.68 -3.39
C GLN A 219 8.44 -17.35 -3.42
N ARG A 220 8.12 -18.07 -2.34
CA ARG A 220 6.79 -18.66 -2.17
C ARG A 220 5.76 -17.56 -1.93
N TRP A 221 4.73 -17.55 -2.78
CA TRP A 221 3.55 -16.71 -2.66
C TRP A 221 2.37 -17.46 -2.02
N TYR A 222 1.47 -16.70 -1.41
CA TYR A 222 0.29 -17.19 -0.71
C TYR A 222 -0.96 -16.41 -1.13
N GLY A 223 -2.10 -17.10 -1.13
CA GLY A 223 -3.41 -16.54 -1.49
C GLY A 223 -3.62 -16.39 -3.00
N LYS A 224 -4.87 -16.13 -3.37
CA LYS A 224 -5.30 -15.74 -4.71
C LYS A 224 -6.27 -14.55 -4.57
N ALA A 225 -6.42 -13.76 -5.63
CA ALA A 225 -7.37 -12.67 -5.67
C ALA A 225 -8.80 -13.20 -5.54
N ASN A 226 -9.63 -12.47 -4.78
CA ASN A 226 -11.06 -12.74 -4.72
C ASN A 226 -11.74 -12.12 -5.94
N ARG A 227 -12.75 -12.81 -6.48
CA ARG A 227 -13.64 -12.23 -7.47
C ARG A 227 -14.57 -11.22 -6.77
N LEU A 228 -14.59 -9.98 -7.24
CA LEU A 228 -15.33 -8.87 -6.63
C LEU A 228 -16.78 -8.78 -7.14
N SER A 229 -17.02 -9.15 -8.40
CA SER A 229 -18.34 -9.17 -9.01
C SER A 229 -18.80 -10.58 -9.34
N PRO A 230 -20.05 -10.98 -9.04
CA PRO A 230 -20.59 -12.24 -9.55
C PRO A 230 -20.81 -12.21 -11.08
N GLU A 231 -20.99 -11.02 -11.65
CA GLU A 231 -21.15 -10.81 -13.10
C GLU A 231 -19.81 -10.47 -13.74
N ASP A 232 -19.67 -10.74 -15.04
CA ASP A 232 -18.48 -10.35 -15.78
C ASP A 232 -18.46 -8.82 -15.96
N PRO A 233 -17.34 -8.14 -15.63
CA PRO A 233 -17.16 -6.72 -15.86
C PRO A 233 -17.49 -6.29 -17.29
N VAL A 234 -18.15 -5.15 -17.45
CA VAL A 234 -18.16 -4.45 -18.74
C VAL A 234 -16.72 -4.07 -19.09
N PRO A 235 -16.18 -4.50 -20.24
CA PRO A 235 -14.82 -4.17 -20.63
C PRO A 235 -14.76 -2.71 -21.08
N TRP A 236 -13.89 -1.93 -20.45
CA TRP A 236 -13.59 -0.55 -20.84
C TRP A 236 -12.16 -0.51 -21.40
N GLU A 237 -11.98 -0.93 -22.66
CA GLU A 237 -10.67 -1.09 -23.32
C GLU A 237 -9.78 0.17 -23.25
N ILE A 238 -10.40 1.35 -23.17
CA ILE A 238 -9.69 2.62 -23.03
C ILE A 238 -8.93 2.73 -21.71
N ILE A 239 -9.41 2.10 -20.62
CA ILE A 239 -8.71 2.09 -19.33
C ILE A 239 -7.39 1.34 -19.45
N ASP A 240 -7.40 0.16 -20.07
CA ASP A 240 -6.20 -0.65 -20.30
C ASP A 240 -5.22 0.08 -21.23
N THR A 241 -5.76 0.72 -22.29
CA THR A 241 -4.97 1.51 -23.23
C THR A 241 -4.26 2.68 -22.53
N VAL A 242 -4.97 3.43 -21.69
CA VAL A 242 -4.40 4.58 -20.97
C VAL A 242 -3.42 4.10 -19.90
N SER A 243 -3.75 3.05 -19.16
CA SER A 243 -2.85 2.45 -18.16
C SER A 243 -1.53 2.02 -18.81
N ALA A 244 -1.58 1.30 -19.94
CA ALA A 244 -0.40 0.92 -20.70
C ALA A 244 0.40 2.13 -21.21
N ALA A 245 -0.28 3.18 -21.67
CA ALA A 245 0.36 4.41 -22.16
C ALA A 245 1.00 5.26 -21.04
N SER A 246 0.58 5.08 -19.78
CA SER A 246 1.13 5.80 -18.62
C SER A 246 2.30 5.09 -17.93
N ARG A 247 2.64 3.87 -18.36
CA ARG A 247 3.66 3.05 -17.67
C ARG A 247 5.04 3.71 -17.72
N LYS A 248 5.71 3.75 -16.57
CA LYS A 248 7.10 4.17 -16.47
C LYS A 248 8.03 3.00 -16.84
N PRO A 249 8.98 3.21 -17.76
CA PRO A 249 9.94 2.20 -18.18
C PRO A 249 10.93 1.83 -17.08
#